data_AF-A0AAN8Q321-F1
#
_entry.id   AF-A0AAN8Q321-F1
#
_cell.length_a   1.000
_cell.length_b   1.000
_cell.length_c   1.000
_cell.angle_alpha   90.00
_cell.angle_beta   90.00
_cell.angle_gamma   90.00
#
_symmetry.space_group_name_H-M   'P 1'
#
loop_
_entity.id
_entity.type
_entity.pdbx_description
1 polymer ?
#
loop_
_entity_poly.entity_id
_entity_poly.type
_entity_poly.pdbx_seq_one_letter_code
_entity_poly.pdbx_strand_id
1 'polypeptide(L)'
;MNSTIPPTMDRMFPVSTLNRIAIVACERIMLMMNNTGMLLQPKIQNMQQVLAYLSGQHIDVGCCGDRGDFFRRKLAEELYLTYSVHGVTHNNIFEVVSGAILLEADTRLILSESTLRRDVAPPVKIDPQVLDILARIAGIH
;
A
#
# COMPACT_ATOMS: atom_id res chain seq x y z
N MET A 1 46.07 18.83 -9.80
CA MET A 1 45.28 17.61 -10.09
C MET A 1 44.00 17.71 -9.28
N ASN A 2 42.89 18.09 -9.93
CA ASN A 2 41.59 18.13 -9.26
C ASN A 2 41.01 16.72 -9.27
N SER A 3 41.10 16.03 -8.14
CA SER A 3 40.42 14.76 -7.91
C SER A 3 38.92 15.03 -7.77
N THR A 4 38.19 14.98 -8.89
CA THR A 4 36.74 14.87 -8.89
C THR A 4 36.37 13.50 -8.32
N ILE A 5 36.10 13.45 -7.02
CA ILE A 5 35.42 12.31 -6.40
C ILE A 5 34.04 12.25 -7.06
N PRO A 6 33.70 11.19 -7.82
CA PRO A 6 32.37 11.08 -8.38
C PRO A 6 31.36 11.07 -7.22
N PRO A 7 30.24 11.79 -7.32
CA PRO A 7 29.24 11.79 -6.25
C PRO A 7 28.80 10.36 -5.99
N THR A 8 28.93 9.91 -4.75
CA THR A 8 28.43 8.60 -4.30
C THR A 8 26.93 8.57 -4.59
N MET A 9 26.51 7.66 -5.48
CA MET A 9 25.10 7.50 -5.85
C MET A 9 24.31 7.14 -4.58
N ASP A 10 23.34 7.98 -4.21
CA ASP A 10 22.45 7.74 -3.08
C ASP A 10 21.53 6.56 -3.40
N ARG A 11 21.93 5.35 -2.97
CA ARG A 11 21.18 4.13 -3.21
C ARG A 11 19.94 4.03 -2.31
N MET A 12 19.80 4.90 -1.31
CA MET A 12 18.60 4.99 -0.47
C MET A 12 17.46 5.75 -1.15
N PHE A 13 17.75 6.57 -2.16
CA PHE A 13 16.71 7.37 -2.83
C PHE A 13 15.54 6.52 -3.40
N PRO A 14 15.78 5.39 -4.09
CA PRO A 14 14.69 4.49 -4.49
C PRO A 14 13.90 3.93 -3.31
N VAL A 15 14.55 3.56 -2.20
CA VAL A 15 13.88 3.04 -1.00
C VAL A 15 12.98 4.11 -0.38
N SER A 16 13.46 5.35 -0.28
CA SER A 16 12.65 6.49 0.17
C SER A 16 11.46 6.75 -0.74
N THR A 17 11.63 6.60 -2.06
CA THR A 17 10.54 6.74 -3.04
C THR A 17 9.49 5.65 -2.85
N LEU A 18 9.92 4.39 -2.72
CA LEU A 18 9.04 3.25 -2.48
C LEU A 18 8.28 3.39 -1.16
N ASN A 19 8.94 3.85 -0.09
CA ASN A 19 8.27 4.13 1.18
C ASN A 19 7.17 5.19 1.01
N ARG A 20 7.48 6.29 0.32
CA ARG A 20 6.49 7.34 0.06
C ARG A 20 5.30 6.83 -0.74
N ILE A 21 5.53 6.00 -1.75
CA ILE A 21 4.45 5.34 -2.51
C ILE A 21 3.58 4.51 -1.56
N ALA A 22 4.22 3.67 -0.73
CA ALA A 22 3.52 2.78 0.19
C ALA A 22 2.66 3.54 1.21
N ILE A 23 3.21 4.60 1.84
CA ILE A 23 2.49 5.44 2.80
C ILE A 23 1.26 6.07 2.16
N VAL A 24 1.43 6.75 1.02
CA VAL A 24 0.31 7.44 0.34
C VAL A 24 -0.73 6.44 -0.14
N ALA A 25 -0.31 5.28 -0.64
CA ALA A 25 -1.22 4.22 -1.05
C ALA A 25 -2.03 3.67 0.14
N CYS A 26 -1.38 3.40 1.28
CA CYS A 26 -2.03 2.95 2.51
C CYS A 26 -3.07 3.98 3.01
N GLU A 27 -2.71 5.27 3.06
CA GLU A 27 -3.63 6.34 3.45
C GLU A 27 -4.86 6.41 2.55
N ARG A 28 -4.65 6.34 1.23
CA ARG A 28 -5.74 6.38 0.25
C ARG A 28 -6.62 5.15 0.32
N ILE A 29 -6.05 3.95 0.52
CA ILE A 29 -6.81 2.71 0.72
C ILE A 29 -7.70 2.81 1.97
N MET A 30 -7.15 3.28 3.09
CA MET A 30 -7.96 3.50 4.30
C MET A 30 -9.07 4.53 4.07
N LEU A 31 -8.77 5.62 3.35
CA LEU A 31 -9.77 6.63 3.01
C LEU A 31 -10.89 6.05 2.15
N MET A 32 -10.57 5.27 1.12
CA MET A 32 -11.57 4.59 0.27
C MET A 32 -12.46 3.67 1.10
N MET A 33 -11.87 2.83 1.96
CA MET A 33 -12.63 1.95 2.84
C MET A 33 -13.57 2.75 3.76
N ASN A 34 -13.09 3.86 4.33
CA ASN A 34 -13.90 4.74 5.17
C ASN A 34 -15.02 5.46 4.41
N ASN A 35 -14.81 5.74 3.12
CA ASN A 35 -15.77 6.44 2.28
C ASN A 35 -16.82 5.53 1.65
N THR A 36 -16.69 4.21 1.79
CA THR A 36 -17.72 3.27 1.32
C THR A 36 -19.10 3.53 1.96
N GLY A 37 -19.15 4.16 3.14
CA GLY A 37 -20.39 4.38 3.89
C GLY A 37 -20.96 3.11 4.52
N MET A 38 -20.22 2.00 4.48
CA MET A 38 -20.68 0.67 4.90
C MET A 38 -20.10 0.24 6.26
N LEU A 39 -19.18 1.02 6.82
CA LEU A 39 -18.61 0.76 8.15
C LEU A 39 -19.58 1.24 9.23
N LEU A 40 -19.95 0.37 10.18
CA LEU A 40 -20.92 0.70 11.23
C LEU A 40 -20.34 1.54 12.39
N GLN A 41 -19.14 2.08 12.23
CA GLN A 41 -18.29 2.73 13.24
C GLN A 41 -17.57 1.76 14.19
N PRO A 42 -16.32 2.06 14.60
CA PRO A 42 -15.51 3.24 14.25
C PRO A 42 -14.93 3.19 12.83
N LYS A 43 -14.57 4.36 12.29
CA LYS A 43 -13.79 4.49 11.04
C LYS A 43 -12.50 3.69 11.15
N ILE A 44 -12.07 3.09 10.04
CA ILE A 44 -10.78 2.42 9.92
C ILE A 44 -9.65 3.43 10.19
N GLN A 45 -8.77 3.07 11.12
CA GLN A 45 -7.64 3.88 11.59
C GLN A 45 -6.29 3.33 11.15
N ASN A 46 -6.24 2.07 10.69
CA ASN A 46 -5.00 1.44 10.26
C ASN A 46 -5.27 0.35 9.20
N MET A 47 -4.23 -0.04 8.48
CA MET A 47 -4.30 -1.04 7.42
C MET A 47 -4.63 -2.47 7.90
N GLN A 48 -4.37 -2.79 9.18
CA GLN A 48 -4.75 -4.09 9.73
C GLN A 48 -6.28 -4.22 9.85
N GLN A 49 -6.96 -3.13 10.19
CA GLN A 49 -8.42 -3.10 10.14
C GLN A 49 -8.93 -3.27 8.72
N VAL A 50 -8.28 -2.67 7.70
CA VAL A 50 -8.63 -2.93 6.29
C VAL A 50 -8.59 -4.42 6.00
N LEU A 51 -7.50 -5.12 6.34
CA LEU A 51 -7.39 -6.57 6.15
C LEU A 51 -8.50 -7.34 6.88
N ALA A 52 -8.85 -6.96 8.10
CA ALA A 52 -9.92 -7.59 8.87
C ALA A 52 -11.29 -7.45 8.18
N TYR A 53 -11.58 -6.29 7.58
CA TYR A 53 -12.79 -6.11 6.77
C TYR A 53 -12.75 -6.96 5.49
N LEU A 54 -11.62 -6.98 4.77
CA LEU A 54 -11.48 -7.77 3.55
C LEU A 54 -11.52 -9.28 3.80
N SER A 55 -11.13 -9.76 4.98
CA SER A 55 -11.23 -11.16 5.39
C SER A 55 -12.57 -11.53 6.01
N GLY A 56 -13.48 -10.56 6.22
CA GLY A 56 -14.75 -10.77 6.90
C GLY A 56 -14.65 -10.95 8.41
N GLN A 57 -13.46 -10.69 9.00
CA GLN A 57 -13.18 -10.80 10.43
C GLN A 57 -13.45 -9.47 11.17
N HIS A 58 -14.64 -8.90 10.97
CA HIS A 58 -15.04 -7.64 11.61
C HIS A 58 -16.40 -7.78 12.34
N ILE A 59 -16.62 -6.89 13.31
CA ILE A 59 -17.72 -6.96 14.29
C ILE A 59 -19.09 -6.59 13.71
N ASP A 60 -19.19 -6.15 12.45
CA ASP A 60 -20.46 -5.67 11.90
C ASP A 60 -21.47 -6.82 11.78
N VAL A 61 -22.43 -6.84 12.70
CA VAL A 61 -23.51 -7.82 12.77
C VAL A 61 -24.68 -7.32 11.91
N GLY A 62 -25.09 -8.08 10.90
CA GLY A 62 -26.36 -7.82 10.18
C GLY A 62 -26.35 -8.08 8.68
N CYS A 63 -25.18 -8.21 8.04
CA CYS A 63 -25.10 -8.54 6.62
C CYS A 63 -25.05 -10.07 6.42
N CYS A 64 -26.01 -10.60 5.66
CA CYS A 64 -26.06 -11.99 5.20
C CYS A 64 -25.11 -12.18 3.99
N GLY A 65 -24.25 -13.21 4.01
CA GLY A 65 -23.30 -13.55 2.94
C GLY A 65 -21.81 -13.53 3.33
N ASP A 66 -20.92 -13.76 2.36
CA ASP A 66 -19.45 -13.59 2.53
C ASP A 66 -19.12 -12.10 2.62
N ARG A 67 -19.04 -11.60 3.85
CA ARG A 67 -18.79 -10.18 4.18
C ARG A 67 -17.49 -9.68 3.58
N GLY A 68 -16.44 -10.51 3.65
CA GLY A 68 -15.14 -10.15 3.10
C GLY A 68 -15.23 -9.92 1.59
N ASP A 69 -15.96 -10.78 0.88
CA ASP A 69 -16.10 -10.66 -0.58
C ASP A 69 -16.75 -9.36 -1.01
N PHE A 70 -17.77 -8.95 -0.26
CA PHE A 70 -18.45 -7.68 -0.52
C PHE A 70 -17.49 -6.48 -0.36
N PHE A 71 -16.71 -6.40 0.73
CA PHE A 71 -15.71 -5.34 0.90
C PHE A 71 -14.59 -5.42 -0.14
N ARG A 72 -14.16 -6.62 -0.53
CA ARG A 72 -13.17 -6.84 -1.59
C ARG A 72 -13.65 -6.30 -2.94
N ARG A 73 -14.90 -6.59 -3.33
CA ARG A 73 -15.52 -6.05 -4.55
C ARG A 73 -15.62 -4.53 -4.51
N LYS A 74 -16.08 -3.99 -3.38
CA LYS A 74 -16.28 -2.55 -3.22
C LYS A 74 -14.97 -1.78 -3.27
N LEU A 75 -13.94 -2.25 -2.58
CA LEU A 75 -12.62 -1.61 -2.65
C LEU A 75 -12.01 -1.68 -4.06
N ALA A 76 -12.15 -2.82 -4.74
CA ALA A 76 -11.69 -2.96 -6.13
C ALA A 76 -12.42 -2.00 -7.08
N GLU A 77 -13.73 -1.83 -6.90
CA GLU A 77 -14.56 -0.87 -7.64
C GLU A 77 -14.11 0.58 -7.38
N GLU A 78 -13.93 0.97 -6.12
CA GLU A 78 -13.48 2.33 -5.75
C GLU A 78 -12.09 2.64 -6.31
N LEU A 79 -11.18 1.67 -6.32
CA LEU A 79 -9.85 1.81 -6.91
C LEU A 79 -9.91 2.08 -8.41
N TYR A 80 -10.78 1.34 -9.11
CA TYR A 80 -11.01 1.55 -10.53
C TYR A 80 -11.61 2.94 -10.80
N LEU A 81 -12.66 3.31 -10.07
CA LEU A 81 -13.35 4.58 -10.28
C LEU A 81 -12.48 5.79 -9.94
N THR A 82 -11.68 5.71 -8.88
CA THR A 82 -10.90 6.86 -8.38
C THR A 82 -9.55 7.00 -9.07
N TYR A 83 -8.88 5.90 -9.36
CA TYR A 83 -7.48 5.90 -9.82
C TYR A 83 -7.28 5.24 -11.19
N SER A 84 -8.35 4.76 -11.84
CA SER A 84 -8.27 4.03 -13.12
C SER A 84 -7.28 2.86 -13.04
N VAL A 85 -7.25 2.18 -11.90
CA VAL A 85 -6.42 0.99 -11.69
C VAL A 85 -7.12 -0.20 -12.33
N HIS A 86 -6.50 -0.77 -13.36
CA HIS A 86 -6.99 -1.98 -14.03
C HIS A 86 -6.35 -3.24 -13.42
N GLY A 87 -7.04 -4.38 -13.56
CA GLY A 87 -6.52 -5.68 -13.13
C GLY A 87 -6.66 -5.96 -11.64
N VAL A 88 -7.27 -5.06 -10.87
CA VAL A 88 -7.65 -5.30 -9.46
C VAL A 88 -9.10 -5.78 -9.40
N THR A 89 -9.31 -6.89 -8.71
CA THR A 89 -10.59 -7.57 -8.55
C THR A 89 -10.74 -8.04 -7.10
N HIS A 90 -11.92 -8.54 -6.75
CA HIS A 90 -12.16 -9.12 -5.43
C HIS A 90 -11.26 -10.32 -5.09
N ASN A 91 -10.63 -10.97 -6.09
CA ASN A 91 -9.76 -12.12 -5.89
C ASN A 91 -8.32 -11.74 -5.52
N ASN A 92 -7.82 -10.60 -5.97
CA ASN A 92 -6.42 -10.19 -5.77
C ASN A 92 -6.25 -8.88 -4.99
N ILE A 93 -7.35 -8.19 -4.66
CA ILE A 93 -7.29 -6.97 -3.83
C ILE A 93 -6.60 -7.22 -2.48
N PHE A 94 -6.74 -8.42 -1.92
CA PHE A 94 -6.08 -8.78 -0.67
C PHE A 94 -4.55 -8.77 -0.79
N GLU A 95 -4.03 -9.24 -1.93
CA GLU A 95 -2.59 -9.24 -2.23
C GLU A 95 -2.06 -7.82 -2.42
N VAL A 96 -2.83 -6.95 -3.08
CA VAL A 96 -2.47 -5.52 -3.23
C VAL A 96 -2.37 -4.83 -1.87
N VAL A 97 -3.36 -5.02 -1.01
CA VAL A 97 -3.41 -4.39 0.32
C VAL A 97 -2.30 -4.94 1.22
N SER A 98 -2.08 -6.26 1.19
CA SER A 98 -0.99 -6.91 1.93
C SER A 98 0.37 -6.45 1.43
N GLY A 99 0.54 -6.33 0.11
CA GLY A 99 1.76 -5.82 -0.52
C GLY A 99 2.06 -4.38 -0.15
N ALA A 100 1.04 -3.52 -0.01
CA ALA A 100 1.21 -2.15 0.48
C ALA A 100 1.78 -2.11 1.90
N ILE A 101 1.22 -2.93 2.79
CA ILE A 101 1.65 -3.04 4.20
C ILE A 101 3.08 -3.55 4.29
N LEU A 102 3.40 -4.61 3.54
CA LEU A 102 4.74 -5.19 3.51
C LEU A 102 5.77 -4.20 2.95
N LEU A 103 5.45 -3.52 1.85
CA LEU A 103 6.33 -2.51 1.25
C LEU A 103 6.62 -1.38 2.24
N GLU A 104 5.60 -0.88 2.92
CA GLU A 104 5.74 0.19 3.91
C GLU A 104 6.59 -0.26 5.10
N ALA A 105 6.33 -1.45 5.64
CA ALA A 105 7.11 -2.02 6.74
C ALA A 105 8.59 -2.24 6.38
N ASP A 106 8.86 -2.88 5.24
CA ASP A 106 10.21 -3.22 4.79
C ASP A 106 11.02 -1.95 4.48
N THR A 107 10.44 -1.02 3.73
CA THR A 107 11.15 0.22 3.36
C THR A 107 11.39 1.11 4.57
N ARG A 108 10.44 1.19 5.53
CA ARG A 108 10.64 1.90 6.80
C ARG A 108 11.75 1.28 7.62
N LEU A 109 11.80 -0.05 7.72
CA LEU A 109 12.86 -0.75 8.44
C LEU A 109 14.24 -0.40 7.83
N ILE A 110 14.37 -0.56 6.50
CA ILE A 110 15.61 -0.26 5.78
C ILE A 110 16.06 1.18 6.02
N LEU A 111 15.14 2.15 5.93
CA LEU A 111 15.45 3.55 6.13
C LEU A 111 15.88 3.87 7.57
N SER A 112 15.27 3.19 8.55
CA SER A 112 15.61 3.37 9.97
C SER A 112 17.01 2.86 10.32
N GLU A 113 17.44 1.77 9.67
CA GLU A 113 18.76 1.14 9.88
C GLU A 113 19.88 1.85 9.11
N SER A 114 19.53 2.64 8.08
CA SER A 114 20.49 3.18 7.11
C SER A 114 20.91 4.64 7.34
N THR A 115 20.70 5.18 8.55
CA THR A 115 20.97 6.59 8.89
C THR A 115 22.39 7.08 8.59
N LEU A 116 23.38 6.17 8.48
CA LEU A 116 24.78 6.49 8.20
C LEU A 116 25.35 5.89 6.91
N ARG A 117 24.60 5.05 6.17
CA ARG A 117 25.08 4.32 4.97
C ARG A 117 24.10 4.45 3.81
N ARG A 118 24.11 5.61 3.18
CA ARG A 118 23.22 5.93 2.05
C ARG A 118 23.66 5.32 0.71
N ASP A 119 24.88 4.82 0.65
CA ASP A 119 25.51 4.18 -0.49
C ASP A 119 25.19 2.67 -0.60
N VAL A 120 24.55 2.08 0.41
CA VAL A 120 24.24 0.64 0.46
C VAL A 120 22.77 0.43 0.80
N ALA A 121 21.93 0.16 -0.21
CA ALA A 121 20.54 -0.24 0.00
C ALA A 121 20.34 -1.74 -0.25
N PRO A 122 19.72 -2.47 0.70
CA PRO A 122 19.29 -3.84 0.43
C PRO A 122 18.16 -3.84 -0.62
N PRO A 123 18.01 -4.92 -1.40
CA PRO A 123 16.95 -5.02 -2.40
C PRO A 123 15.58 -5.13 -1.73
N VAL A 124 14.64 -4.28 -2.14
CA VAL A 124 13.23 -4.37 -1.75
C VAL A 124 12.54 -5.33 -2.73
N LYS A 125 11.97 -6.42 -2.23
CA LYS A 125 11.24 -7.39 -3.05
C LYS A 125 9.76 -7.05 -3.04
N ILE A 126 9.22 -6.71 -4.20
CA ILE A 126 7.80 -6.50 -4.41
C ILE A 126 7.41 -7.01 -5.79
N ASP A 127 6.22 -7.57 -5.89
CA ASP A 127 5.64 -7.93 -7.19
C ASP A 127 5.49 -6.66 -8.07
N PRO A 128 6.01 -6.65 -9.31
CA PRO A 128 5.97 -5.46 -10.17
C PRO A 128 4.56 -4.97 -10.47
N GLN A 129 3.58 -5.87 -10.60
CA GLN A 129 2.20 -5.50 -10.85
C GLN A 129 1.58 -4.84 -9.61
N VAL A 130 1.85 -5.37 -8.42
CA VAL A 130 1.46 -4.72 -7.16
C VAL A 130 2.10 -3.34 -7.05
N LEU A 131 3.39 -3.20 -7.37
CA LEU A 131 4.06 -1.90 -7.33
C LEU A 131 3.44 -0.88 -8.30
N ASP A 132 3.10 -1.27 -9.54
CA ASP A 132 2.42 -0.38 -10.50
C ASP A 132 1.05 0.08 -9.96
N ILE A 133 0.29 -0.85 -9.38
CA ILE A 133 -0.99 -0.55 -8.74
C ILE A 133 -0.80 0.48 -7.61
N LEU A 134 0.16 0.24 -6.71
CA LEU A 134 0.42 1.15 -5.58
C LEU A 134 0.92 2.52 -6.05
N ALA A 135 1.76 2.57 -7.08
CA ALA A 135 2.24 3.82 -7.68
C ALA A 135 1.07 4.65 -8.25
N ARG A 136 0.15 4.01 -8.99
CA ARG A 136 -1.07 4.67 -9.50
C ARG A 136 -1.94 5.18 -8.37
N ILE A 137 -2.17 4.37 -7.33
CA ILE A 137 -2.92 4.80 -6.14
C ILE A 137 -2.23 6.00 -5.49
N ALA A 138 -0.89 6.04 -5.46
CA ALA A 138 -0.13 7.17 -4.92
C ALA A 138 -0.11 8.41 -5.82
N GLY A 139 -0.61 8.31 -7.06
CA GLY A 139 -0.61 9.40 -8.05
C GLY A 139 0.72 9.57 -8.79
N ILE A 140 1.49 8.48 -8.92
CA ILE A 140 2.71 8.44 -9.73
C ILE A 140 2.37 7.73 -11.06
N HIS A 141 2.74 8.37 -12.18
CA HIS A 141 2.48 7.92 -13.55
C HIS A 141 3.78 7.78 -14.33
#